data_AF-A0A175YGY4-F1
#
_entry.id   AF-A0A175YGY4-F1
#
_cell.length_a   1.000
_cell.length_b   1.000
_cell.length_c   1.000
_cell.angle_alpha   90.00
_cell.angle_beta   90.00
_cell.angle_gamma   90.00
#
_symmetry.space_group_name_H-M   'P 1'
#
loop_
_entity.id
_entity.type
_entity.pdbx_description
1 polymer ?
#
loop_
_entity_poly.entity_id
_entity_poly.type
_entity_poly.pdbx_seq_one_letter_code
_entity_poly.pdbx_strand_id
1 'polypeptide(L)'
;MFVVDPTSLVLQCDSGYVFGEFGASGYPFSDKRLEFMLAEDDAAAKQPSLRTLLATSERDYVISNKGHKVSIETLEDKVVALYFYHARSANHYLIETLKVAKNNYKFEVVLLYITEPDLCDGRSYGENSFWKEFKTMPWLALPFRDECCKKLGRVFRQSNNDAEGYDKLVIIGPHGKFIEPFGADILLEYGISAYPFTFSKAVELEIEKIKQLKLEKLWDKNTVCRRNNGSQVSFSELCGKRVMLVLERIGGRKSDFCESSPNAYFLIMLKGRYLLTKGTDDEFEVIRILADNLEFSNGRHFDLKIEGYSTSLEGDLGDHN
;
A
#
# COMPACT_ATOMS: atom_id res chain seq x y z
N MET A 1 18.58 24.07 18.78
CA MET A 1 19.89 23.69 19.36
C MET A 1 20.90 23.76 18.23
N PHE A 2 22.11 24.25 18.50
CA PHE A 2 23.15 24.44 17.48
C PHE A 2 24.30 23.46 17.75
N VAL A 3 24.88 22.90 16.68
CA VAL A 3 26.17 22.21 16.77
C VAL A 3 27.24 23.21 16.35
N VAL A 4 28.28 23.36 17.16
CA VAL A 4 29.36 24.31 16.93
C VAL A 4 30.69 23.56 16.99
N ASP A 5 31.61 23.89 16.10
CA ASP A 5 32.95 23.29 16.09
C ASP A 5 33.90 23.95 17.12
N PRO A 6 35.12 23.42 17.33
CA PRO A 6 36.09 24.02 18.25
C PRO A 6 36.54 25.45 17.90
N THR A 7 36.27 25.93 16.67
CA THR A 7 36.58 27.28 16.20
C THR A 7 35.42 28.26 16.36
N SER A 8 34.33 27.84 17.02
CA SER A 8 33.08 28.60 17.19
C SER A 8 32.26 28.76 15.90
N LEU A 9 32.51 27.96 14.87
CA LEU A 9 31.68 27.94 13.67
C LEU A 9 30.44 27.06 13.89
N VAL A 10 29.26 27.59 13.55
CA VAL A 10 28.02 26.80 13.56
C VAL A 10 28.06 25.77 12.43
N LEU A 11 28.01 24.49 12.79
CA LEU A 11 27.91 23.36 11.86
C LEU A 11 26.46 23.05 11.48
N GLN A 12 25.52 23.14 12.43
CA GLN A 12 24.10 22.86 12.20
C GLN A 12 23.19 23.80 13.01
N CYS A 13 22.10 24.25 12.39
CA CYS A 13 21.08 25.11 13.02
C CYS A 13 19.79 24.37 13.44
N ASP A 14 19.52 23.21 12.85
CA ASP A 14 18.41 22.32 13.22
C ASP A 14 18.93 20.99 13.79
N SER A 15 19.68 21.09 14.89
CA SER A 15 20.33 19.89 15.43
C SER A 15 19.32 18.86 15.94
N GLY A 16 18.12 19.27 16.38
CA GLY A 16 17.09 18.34 16.87
C GLY A 16 16.66 17.33 15.81
N TYR A 17 16.35 17.82 14.61
CA TYR A 17 16.08 16.96 13.45
C TYR A 17 17.29 16.07 13.14
N VAL A 18 18.47 16.67 12.96
CA VAL A 18 19.70 15.94 12.60
C VAL A 18 20.07 14.83 13.62
N PHE A 19 19.88 15.06 14.93
CA PHE A 19 20.10 14.05 15.97
C PHE A 19 19.09 12.90 15.87
N GLY A 20 17.81 13.23 15.66
CA GLY A 20 16.76 12.24 15.45
C GLY A 20 17.07 11.35 14.25
N GLU A 21 17.50 11.99 13.17
CA GLU A 21 17.76 11.41 11.85
C GLU A 21 19.00 10.53 11.76
N PHE A 22 20.14 11.05 12.22
CA PHE A 22 21.44 10.42 12.01
C PHE A 22 21.97 9.73 13.28
N GLY A 23 21.46 10.11 14.45
CA GLY A 23 21.92 9.57 15.74
C GLY A 23 23.41 9.79 15.97
N ALA A 24 24.04 8.89 16.74
CA ALA A 24 25.47 9.00 17.07
C ALA A 24 26.37 8.96 15.82
N SER A 25 25.97 8.20 14.80
CA SER A 25 26.71 8.05 13.55
C SER A 25 26.81 9.35 12.75
N GLY A 26 25.94 10.32 13.02
CA GLY A 26 26.01 11.65 12.41
C GLY A 26 27.20 12.50 12.90
N TYR A 27 27.82 12.19 14.03
CA TYR A 27 28.93 12.98 14.58
C TYR A 27 30.11 13.09 13.59
N PRO A 28 30.73 14.27 13.41
CA PRO A 28 30.54 15.54 14.15
C PRO A 28 29.39 16.43 13.65
N PHE A 29 28.47 15.89 12.85
CA PHE A 29 27.31 16.58 12.27
C PHE A 29 27.70 17.73 11.33
N SER A 30 28.88 17.67 10.72
CA SER A 30 29.23 18.58 9.63
C SER A 30 28.43 18.23 8.37
N ASP A 31 28.17 19.22 7.51
CA ASP A 31 27.49 18.99 6.22
C ASP A 31 28.15 17.86 5.43
N LYS A 32 29.49 17.89 5.35
CA LYS A 32 30.27 16.83 4.68
C LYS A 32 30.00 15.42 5.25
N ARG A 33 29.82 15.29 6.58
CA ARG A 33 29.52 13.98 7.20
C ARG A 33 28.10 13.54 6.86
N LEU A 34 27.13 14.45 6.94
CA LEU A 34 25.74 14.15 6.63
C LEU A 34 25.55 13.82 5.15
N GLU A 35 26.17 14.58 4.24
CA GLU A 35 26.20 14.33 2.81
C GLU A 35 26.79 12.95 2.48
N PHE A 36 27.89 12.57 3.14
CA PHE A 36 28.47 11.24 2.98
C PHE A 36 27.48 10.14 3.37
N MET A 37 26.81 10.26 4.51
CA MET A 37 25.82 9.28 4.95
C MET A 37 24.60 9.22 4.02
N LEU A 38 24.13 10.37 3.54
CA LEU A 38 23.03 10.42 2.57
C LEU A 38 23.42 9.77 1.24
N ALA A 39 24.67 9.91 0.80
CA ALA A 39 25.17 9.22 -0.39
C ALA A 39 25.25 7.69 -0.17
N GLU A 40 25.64 7.24 1.02
CA GLU A 40 25.59 5.81 1.37
C GLU A 40 24.15 5.27 1.40
N ASP A 41 23.20 6.06 1.90
CA ASP A 41 21.79 5.72 1.92
C ASP A 41 21.22 5.64 0.48
N ASP A 42 21.53 6.61 -0.38
CA ASP A 42 21.12 6.61 -1.80
C ASP A 42 21.73 5.43 -2.57
N ALA A 43 23.00 5.10 -2.31
CA ALA A 43 23.62 3.91 -2.88
C ALA A 43 22.93 2.62 -2.43
N ALA A 44 22.58 2.52 -1.14
CA ALA A 44 21.84 1.39 -0.59
C ALA A 44 20.40 1.30 -1.15
N ALA A 45 19.74 2.44 -1.40
CA ALA A 45 18.41 2.47 -2.02
C ALA A 45 18.44 2.02 -3.49
N LYS A 46 19.49 2.38 -4.23
CA LYS A 46 19.65 2.02 -5.65
C LYS A 46 20.02 0.56 -5.87
N GLN A 47 20.88 0.01 -5.02
CA GLN A 47 21.34 -1.38 -5.10
C GLN A 47 21.25 -2.05 -3.72
N PRO A 48 20.04 -2.34 -3.27
CA PRO A 48 19.82 -2.87 -1.94
C PRO A 48 20.21 -4.34 -1.87
N SER A 49 20.97 -4.69 -0.85
CA SER A 49 21.30 -6.07 -0.47
C SER A 49 21.18 -6.20 1.04
N LEU A 50 20.98 -7.42 1.55
CA LEU A 50 20.88 -7.61 3.00
C LEU A 50 22.13 -7.11 3.73
N ARG A 51 23.32 -7.29 3.14
CA ARG A 51 24.56 -6.78 3.71
C ARG A 51 24.61 -5.25 3.71
N THR A 52 24.28 -4.59 2.60
CA THR A 52 24.30 -3.11 2.55
C THR A 52 23.24 -2.47 3.45
N LEU A 53 22.14 -3.17 3.70
CA LEU A 53 21.03 -2.70 4.53
C LEU A 53 21.22 -2.99 6.03
N LEU A 54 21.65 -4.20 6.36
CA LEU A 54 21.68 -4.71 7.73
C LEU A 54 23.06 -4.77 8.34
N ALA A 55 24.16 -4.65 7.59
CA ALA A 55 25.51 -4.69 8.16
C ALA A 55 26.07 -3.27 8.38
N THR A 56 26.99 -3.16 9.33
CA THR A 56 27.85 -2.00 9.54
C THR A 56 29.31 -2.42 9.35
N SER A 57 30.24 -1.48 9.49
CA SER A 57 31.68 -1.80 9.48
C SER A 57 32.10 -2.69 10.66
N GLU A 58 31.35 -2.64 11.77
CA GLU A 58 31.64 -3.37 13.02
C GLU A 58 30.73 -4.58 13.25
N ARG A 59 29.63 -4.71 12.51
CA ARG A 59 28.60 -5.74 12.72
C ARG A 59 28.09 -6.36 11.41
N ASP A 60 28.16 -7.68 11.33
CA ASP A 60 27.68 -8.50 10.20
C ASP A 60 26.60 -9.53 10.61
N TYR A 61 26.01 -9.37 11.79
CA TYR A 61 25.02 -10.28 12.35
C TYR A 61 23.72 -9.60 12.78
N VAL A 62 22.63 -10.36 12.80
CA VAL A 62 21.38 -10.05 13.51
C VAL A 62 21.26 -10.96 14.74
N ILE A 63 20.32 -10.70 15.64
CA ILE A 63 20.12 -11.48 16.86
C ILE A 63 18.83 -12.30 16.78
N SER A 64 18.85 -13.51 17.35
CA SER A 64 17.65 -14.31 17.57
C SER A 64 16.94 -13.88 18.86
N ASN A 65 15.68 -14.30 19.02
CA ASN A 65 14.90 -14.09 20.25
C ASN A 65 15.48 -14.73 21.53
N LYS A 66 16.53 -15.54 21.38
CA LYS A 66 17.34 -16.12 22.47
C LYS A 66 18.65 -15.35 22.74
N GLY A 67 18.93 -14.30 21.96
CA GLY A 67 20.15 -13.50 22.05
C GLY A 67 21.36 -14.08 21.30
N HIS A 68 21.21 -15.20 20.59
CA HIS A 68 22.29 -15.71 19.74
C HIS A 68 22.48 -14.84 18.50
N LYS A 69 23.75 -14.60 18.14
CA LYS A 69 24.12 -13.91 16.91
C LYS A 69 23.93 -14.85 15.70
N VAL A 70 23.39 -14.31 14.62
CA VAL A 70 23.12 -15.02 13.37
C VAL A 70 23.71 -14.18 12.23
N SER A 71 24.62 -14.76 11.45
CA SER A 71 25.25 -14.06 10.32
C SER A 71 24.21 -13.66 9.27
N ILE A 72 24.32 -12.43 8.76
CA ILE A 72 23.45 -11.90 7.70
C ILE A 72 23.55 -12.75 6.42
N GLU A 73 24.71 -13.35 6.15
CA GLU A 73 24.92 -14.21 4.97
C GLU A 73 23.95 -15.40 4.92
N THR A 74 23.56 -15.92 6.09
CA THR A 74 22.61 -17.05 6.21
C THR A 74 21.17 -16.70 5.82
N LEU A 75 20.92 -15.45 5.45
CA LEU A 75 19.62 -14.92 5.03
C LEU A 75 19.54 -14.70 3.51
N GLU A 76 20.67 -14.69 2.80
CA GLU A 76 20.73 -14.29 1.40
C GLU A 76 19.89 -15.17 0.47
N ASP A 77 19.72 -16.44 0.79
CA ASP A 77 18.98 -17.39 -0.02
C ASP A 77 17.47 -17.46 0.29
N LYS A 78 16.97 -16.57 1.17
CA LYS A 78 15.58 -16.51 1.68
C LYS A 78 14.84 -15.27 1.16
N VAL A 79 13.52 -15.32 1.23
CA VAL A 79 12.71 -14.08 1.24
C VAL A 79 12.81 -13.50 2.65
N VAL A 80 13.24 -12.25 2.78
CA VAL A 80 13.43 -11.59 4.07
C VAL A 80 12.50 -10.39 4.18
N ALA A 81 11.73 -10.32 5.26
CA ALA A 81 10.94 -9.14 5.58
C ALA A 81 11.65 -8.28 6.63
N LEU A 82 11.92 -7.02 6.31
CA LEU A 82 12.36 -6.00 7.26
C LEU A 82 11.11 -5.39 7.89
N TYR A 83 10.89 -5.71 9.16
CA TYR A 83 9.69 -5.31 9.88
C TYR A 83 9.98 -4.13 10.81
N PHE A 84 9.53 -2.94 10.41
CA PHE A 84 9.60 -1.70 11.19
C PHE A 84 8.50 -1.74 12.25
N TYR A 85 8.88 -2.15 13.44
CA TYR A 85 7.95 -2.43 14.52
C TYR A 85 7.79 -1.24 15.44
N HIS A 86 6.55 -0.76 15.55
CA HIS A 86 6.16 0.26 16.51
C HIS A 86 5.32 -0.39 17.60
N ALA A 87 5.89 -0.56 18.80
CA ALA A 87 5.24 -1.25 19.93
C ALA A 87 3.85 -0.70 20.29
N ARG A 88 3.58 0.58 20.01
CA ARG A 88 2.30 1.25 20.29
C ARG A 88 1.16 0.88 19.34
N SER A 89 1.50 0.52 18.11
CA SER A 89 0.55 0.36 17.01
C SER A 89 0.72 -0.96 16.26
N ALA A 90 1.43 -1.89 16.89
CA ALA A 90 1.67 -3.23 16.38
C ALA A 90 0.35 -3.92 15.98
N ASN A 91 0.29 -4.37 14.73
CA ASN A 91 -0.85 -5.08 14.18
C ASN A 91 -0.71 -6.58 14.48
N HIS A 92 -1.51 -7.05 15.45
CA HIS A 92 -1.53 -8.47 15.84
C HIS A 92 -1.82 -9.43 14.68
N TYR A 93 -2.70 -9.05 13.74
CA TYR A 93 -3.01 -9.90 12.59
C TYR A 93 -1.79 -10.03 11.65
N LEU A 94 -1.05 -8.95 11.42
CA LEU A 94 0.20 -8.98 10.66
C LEU A 94 1.23 -9.90 11.33
N ILE A 95 1.41 -9.76 12.65
CA ILE A 95 2.34 -10.59 13.43
C ILE A 95 2.01 -12.08 13.29
N GLU A 96 0.75 -12.46 13.46
CA GLU A 96 0.33 -13.86 13.33
C GLU A 96 0.52 -14.36 11.89
N THR A 97 0.22 -13.54 10.88
CA THR A 97 0.42 -13.91 9.48
C THR A 97 1.90 -14.10 9.15
N LEU A 98 2.78 -13.27 9.69
CA LEU A 98 4.23 -13.43 9.56
C LEU A 98 4.74 -14.72 10.22
N LYS A 99 4.21 -15.09 11.40
CA LYS A 99 4.52 -16.37 12.05
C LYS A 99 4.12 -17.55 11.16
N VAL A 100 2.93 -17.50 10.57
CA VAL A 100 2.46 -18.53 9.63
C VAL A 100 3.36 -18.56 8.40
N ALA A 101 3.68 -17.43 7.79
CA ALA A 101 4.57 -17.37 6.62
C ALA A 101 5.95 -17.98 6.91
N LYS A 102 6.53 -17.65 8.06
CA LYS A 102 7.82 -18.20 8.49
C LYS A 102 7.82 -19.72 8.63
N ASN A 103 6.71 -20.29 9.10
CA ASN A 103 6.58 -21.74 9.28
C ASN A 103 6.33 -22.50 7.98
N ASN A 104 5.76 -21.85 6.96
CA ASN A 104 5.34 -22.51 5.72
C ASN A 104 6.28 -22.29 4.53
N TYR A 105 7.13 -21.28 4.58
CA TYR A 105 7.97 -20.88 3.44
C TYR A 105 9.42 -20.67 3.84
N LYS A 106 10.30 -20.58 2.83
CA LYS A 106 11.69 -20.15 2.98
C LYS A 106 11.76 -18.64 3.23
N PHE A 107 11.26 -18.24 4.39
CA PHE A 107 10.99 -16.87 4.78
C PHE A 107 11.61 -16.54 6.14
N GLU A 108 12.18 -15.35 6.27
CA GLU A 108 12.71 -14.83 7.53
C GLU A 108 12.21 -13.41 7.79
N VAL A 109 12.03 -13.05 9.05
CA VAL A 109 11.73 -11.68 9.46
C VAL A 109 12.91 -11.13 10.25
N VAL A 110 13.31 -9.90 9.92
CA VAL A 110 14.26 -9.12 10.71
C VAL A 110 13.50 -7.94 11.29
N LEU A 111 13.31 -7.95 12.61
CA LEU A 111 12.67 -6.90 13.37
C LEU A 111 13.60 -5.68 13.50
N LEU A 112 13.10 -4.53 13.08
CA LEU A 112 13.66 -3.22 13.37
C LEU A 112 12.79 -2.60 14.46
N TYR A 113 13.26 -2.66 15.70
CA TYR A 113 12.50 -2.11 16.83
C TYR A 113 12.64 -0.58 16.83
N ILE A 114 11.57 0.12 16.45
CA ILE A 114 11.58 1.57 16.36
C ILE A 114 11.26 2.15 17.74
N THR A 115 12.25 2.81 18.33
CA THR A 115 12.08 3.57 19.57
C THR A 115 11.67 4.98 19.23
N GLU A 116 10.44 5.36 19.57
CA GLU A 116 10.06 6.77 19.53
C GLU A 116 10.87 7.56 20.58
N PRO A 117 11.25 8.82 20.30
CA PRO A 117 11.80 9.70 21.32
C PRO A 117 10.81 9.76 22.48
N ASP A 118 11.30 9.60 23.72
CA ASP A 118 10.53 9.54 24.96
C ASP A 118 9.37 10.54 24.96
N LEU A 119 8.18 10.09 24.54
CA LEU A 119 6.95 10.81 24.77
C LEU A 119 6.75 10.79 26.29
N CYS A 120 6.38 11.94 26.85
CA CYS A 120 6.14 12.13 28.29
C CYS A 120 4.90 11.34 28.81
N ASP A 121 4.58 10.17 28.27
CA ASP A 121 3.48 9.31 28.69
C ASP A 121 3.87 8.29 29.78
N GLY A 122 5.13 8.33 30.23
CA GLY A 122 5.63 7.51 31.33
C GLY A 122 5.92 6.05 30.96
N ARG A 123 5.80 5.65 29.69
CA ARG A 123 6.20 4.31 29.24
C ARG A 123 7.64 4.32 28.71
N SER A 124 8.50 3.58 29.39
CA SER A 124 9.87 3.35 28.92
C SER A 124 9.88 2.25 27.84
N TYR A 125 10.11 2.65 26.60
CA TYR A 125 10.41 1.73 25.48
C TYR A 125 11.91 1.39 25.44
N GLY A 126 12.45 1.06 26.61
CA GLY A 126 13.84 0.66 26.79
C GLY A 126 14.10 -0.79 26.39
N GLU A 127 15.34 -1.21 26.59
CA GLU A 127 15.83 -2.55 26.23
C GLU A 127 15.01 -3.69 26.89
N ASN A 128 14.53 -3.48 28.13
CA ASN A 128 13.69 -4.47 28.81
C ASN A 128 12.36 -4.73 28.08
N SER A 129 11.73 -3.67 27.55
CA SER A 129 10.48 -3.77 26.79
C SER A 129 10.73 -4.47 25.46
N PHE A 130 11.82 -4.11 24.77
CA PHE A 130 12.29 -4.81 23.57
C PHE A 130 12.43 -6.31 23.82
N TRP A 131 13.17 -6.73 24.84
CA TRP A 131 13.36 -8.16 25.11
C TRP A 131 12.08 -8.87 25.55
N LYS A 132 11.20 -8.19 26.30
CA LYS A 132 9.91 -8.74 26.72
C LYS A 132 9.05 -9.11 25.52
N GLU A 133 8.97 -8.24 24.52
CA GLU A 133 8.17 -8.43 23.31
C GLU A 133 8.87 -9.39 22.33
N PHE A 134 10.15 -9.14 22.03
CA PHE A 134 10.93 -9.91 21.06
C PHE A 134 11.05 -11.39 21.43
N LYS A 135 11.13 -11.75 22.71
CA LYS A 135 11.14 -13.16 23.17
C LYS A 135 9.93 -13.97 22.68
N THR A 136 8.81 -13.32 22.40
CA THR A 136 7.58 -13.99 21.93
C THR A 136 7.54 -14.17 20.41
N MET A 137 8.45 -13.53 19.69
CA MET A 137 8.50 -13.51 18.24
C MET A 137 9.51 -14.56 17.75
N PRO A 138 9.13 -15.50 16.86
CA PRO A 138 9.98 -16.62 16.48
C PRO A 138 11.03 -16.25 15.41
N TRP A 139 11.40 -14.99 15.28
CA TRP A 139 12.25 -14.46 14.20
C TRP A 139 13.47 -13.69 14.72
N LEU A 140 14.18 -12.99 13.83
CA LEU A 140 15.42 -12.27 14.11
C LEU A 140 15.14 -10.78 14.34
N ALA A 141 16.12 -10.07 14.90
CA ALA A 141 16.07 -8.62 15.09
C ALA A 141 17.44 -7.99 14.87
N LEU A 142 17.46 -6.71 14.51
CA LEU A 142 18.63 -5.89 14.80
C LEU A 142 18.78 -5.75 16.32
N PRO A 143 20.02 -5.67 16.85
CA PRO A 143 20.24 -5.32 18.25
C PRO A 143 19.46 -4.07 18.68
N PHE A 144 19.10 -3.98 19.96
CA PHE A 144 18.42 -2.80 20.47
C PHE A 144 19.25 -1.53 20.23
N ARG A 145 18.63 -0.48 19.67
CA ARG A 145 19.29 0.79 19.27
C ARG A 145 20.39 0.65 18.21
N ASP A 146 20.32 -0.37 17.36
CA ASP A 146 21.22 -0.49 16.22
C ASP A 146 21.10 0.73 15.28
N GLU A 147 22.24 1.23 14.80
CA GLU A 147 22.29 2.39 13.90
C GLU A 147 21.65 2.11 12.54
N CYS A 148 21.63 0.84 12.11
CA CYS A 148 20.94 0.45 10.88
C CYS A 148 19.44 0.77 10.94
N CYS A 149 18.80 0.82 12.12
CA CYS A 149 17.38 1.20 12.20
C CYS A 149 17.14 2.61 11.64
N LYS A 150 17.99 3.58 11.98
CA LYS A 150 17.89 4.95 11.46
C LYS A 150 18.22 5.00 9.97
N LYS A 151 19.29 4.30 9.57
CA LYS A 151 19.68 4.14 8.16
C LYS A 151 18.51 3.63 7.32
N LEU A 152 17.88 2.53 7.74
CA LEU A 152 16.77 1.90 7.04
C LEU A 152 15.52 2.79 7.03
N GLY A 153 15.30 3.53 8.12
CA GLY A 153 14.29 4.57 8.19
C GLY A 153 14.49 5.70 7.17
N ARG A 154 15.74 6.03 6.80
CA ARG A 154 16.08 6.99 5.73
C ARG A 154 16.03 6.37 4.33
N VAL A 155 16.63 5.19 4.15
CA VAL A 155 16.68 4.45 2.86
C VAL A 155 15.27 4.15 2.34
N PHE A 156 14.39 3.69 3.22
CA PHE A 156 13.03 3.34 2.85
C PHE A 156 12.05 4.48 3.10
N ARG A 157 12.52 5.69 3.44
CA ARG A 157 11.63 6.82 3.73
C ARG A 157 10.85 7.23 2.49
N GLN A 158 9.53 7.28 2.60
CA GLN A 158 8.65 8.01 1.69
C GLN A 158 8.00 9.15 2.49
N SER A 159 7.66 10.22 1.76
CA SER A 159 7.05 11.49 2.13
C SER A 159 6.41 11.60 3.53
N ASN A 160 6.57 12.77 4.17
CA ASN A 160 5.97 13.22 5.44
C ASN A 160 4.41 13.16 5.54
N ASN A 161 3.73 12.43 4.65
CA ASN A 161 2.27 12.34 4.56
C ASN A 161 1.72 10.90 4.69
N ASP A 162 2.57 9.89 4.89
CA ASP A 162 2.07 8.54 5.19
C ASP A 162 1.71 8.49 6.67
N ALA A 163 0.42 8.24 6.93
CA ALA A 163 -0.21 8.31 8.24
C ALA A 163 0.65 7.67 9.34
N GLU A 164 1.00 8.50 10.33
CA GLU A 164 1.70 8.12 11.55
C GLU A 164 1.02 6.88 12.17
N GLY A 165 1.69 5.72 12.15
CA GLY A 165 1.34 4.61 13.04
C GLY A 165 1.10 3.23 12.42
N TYR A 166 1.22 3.01 11.11
CA TYR A 166 1.10 1.65 10.57
C TYR A 166 2.45 0.91 10.55
N ASP A 167 2.40 -0.35 10.96
CA ASP A 167 3.48 -1.32 10.85
C ASP A 167 3.98 -1.40 9.40
N LYS A 168 5.24 -1.04 9.17
CA LYS A 168 5.85 -1.09 7.85
C LYS A 168 6.65 -2.37 7.66
N LEU A 169 6.50 -2.98 6.50
CA LEU A 169 7.16 -4.23 6.15
C LEU A 169 7.71 -4.15 4.73
N VAL A 170 9.04 -4.18 4.60
CA VAL A 170 9.73 -4.22 3.31
C VAL A 170 10.18 -5.65 3.04
N ILE A 171 9.78 -6.21 1.90
CA ILE A 171 10.16 -7.57 1.50
C ILE A 171 11.37 -7.50 0.57
N ILE A 172 12.35 -8.36 0.82
CA ILE A 172 13.56 -8.50 0.03
C ILE A 172 13.61 -9.94 -0.47
N GLY A 173 13.67 -10.11 -1.78
CA GLY A 173 13.82 -11.42 -2.40
C GLY A 173 15.21 -12.04 -2.18
N PRO A 174 15.35 -13.36 -2.43
CA PRO A 174 16.64 -14.03 -2.37
C PRO A 174 17.69 -13.30 -3.22
N HIS A 175 18.87 -13.09 -2.66
CA HIS A 175 20.00 -12.36 -3.24
C HIS A 175 19.65 -10.95 -3.72
N GLY A 176 18.63 -10.32 -3.13
CA GLY A 176 18.17 -8.98 -3.52
C GLY A 176 17.44 -8.95 -4.87
N LYS A 177 16.94 -10.09 -5.36
CA LYS A 177 16.28 -10.20 -6.68
C LYS A 177 15.11 -9.23 -6.88
N PHE A 178 14.43 -8.87 -5.80
CA PHE A 178 13.37 -7.85 -5.80
C PHE A 178 13.31 -7.17 -4.43
N ILE A 179 12.72 -5.97 -4.41
CA ILE A 179 12.30 -5.27 -3.21
C ILE A 179 10.84 -4.87 -3.35
N GLU A 180 10.04 -5.18 -2.34
CA GLU A 180 8.65 -4.76 -2.24
C GLU A 180 8.47 -3.91 -0.97
N PRO A 181 8.34 -2.58 -1.10
CA PRO A 181 8.16 -1.70 0.04
C PRO A 181 6.78 -1.81 0.71
N PHE A 182 5.77 -2.34 0.02
CA PHE A 182 4.38 -2.45 0.49
C PHE A 182 4.01 -3.88 0.95
N GLY A 183 4.97 -4.57 1.56
CA GLY A 183 4.80 -5.95 2.00
C GLY A 183 3.67 -6.11 3.03
N ALA A 184 3.49 -5.11 3.90
CA ALA A 184 2.46 -5.11 4.93
C ALA A 184 1.06 -5.10 4.28
N ASP A 185 0.81 -4.18 3.35
CA ASP A 185 -0.46 -4.06 2.63
C ASP A 185 -0.81 -5.35 1.89
N ILE A 186 0.16 -5.93 1.18
CA ILE A 186 -0.02 -7.19 0.44
C ILE A 186 -0.38 -8.34 1.39
N LEU A 187 0.31 -8.44 2.53
CA LEU A 187 0.04 -9.47 3.53
C LEU A 187 -1.31 -9.28 4.21
N LEU A 188 -1.71 -8.03 4.49
CA LEU A 188 -2.99 -7.72 5.14
C LEU A 188 -4.18 -8.03 4.22
N GLU A 189 -4.07 -7.73 2.92
CA GLU A 189 -5.17 -7.93 1.96
C GLU A 189 -5.26 -9.39 1.48
N TYR A 190 -4.11 -10.02 1.15
CA TYR A 190 -4.09 -11.31 0.46
C TYR A 190 -3.56 -12.46 1.33
N GLY A 191 -3.09 -12.17 2.54
CA GLY A 191 -2.56 -13.17 3.47
C GLY A 191 -1.35 -13.93 2.91
N ILE A 192 -1.16 -15.15 3.41
CA ILE A 192 -0.03 -16.01 3.01
C ILE A 192 -0.08 -16.46 1.53
N SER A 193 -1.24 -16.37 0.89
CA SER A 193 -1.42 -16.76 -0.52
C SER A 193 -0.63 -15.86 -1.47
N ALA A 194 -0.29 -14.65 -1.03
CA ALA A 194 0.50 -13.70 -1.80
C ALA A 194 2.01 -13.96 -1.76
N TYR A 195 2.51 -14.99 -1.06
CA TYR A 195 3.93 -15.33 -1.06
C TYR A 195 4.46 -15.43 -2.51
N PRO A 196 5.57 -14.75 -2.87
CA PRO A 196 6.60 -14.15 -2.00
C PRO A 196 6.35 -12.67 -1.62
N PHE A 197 5.10 -12.26 -1.51
CA PHE A 197 4.62 -10.94 -1.08
C PHE A 197 5.12 -9.83 -1.99
N THR A 198 4.83 -9.97 -3.28
CA THR A 198 5.19 -9.00 -4.32
C THR A 198 3.94 -8.42 -4.95
N PHE A 199 4.03 -7.19 -5.45
CA PHE A 199 2.95 -6.56 -6.20
C PHE A 199 2.49 -7.43 -7.38
N SER A 200 3.41 -8.04 -8.12
CA SER A 200 3.06 -8.96 -9.22
C SER A 200 2.19 -10.12 -8.75
N LYS A 201 2.50 -10.72 -7.58
CA LYS A 201 1.69 -11.80 -7.03
C LYS A 201 0.32 -11.31 -6.56
N ALA A 202 0.25 -10.13 -5.96
CA ALA A 202 -1.02 -9.49 -5.58
C ALA A 202 -1.91 -9.24 -6.80
N VAL A 203 -1.35 -8.73 -7.90
CA VAL A 203 -2.07 -8.52 -9.16
C VAL A 203 -2.61 -9.84 -9.73
N GLU A 204 -1.83 -10.93 -9.70
CA GLU A 204 -2.31 -12.25 -10.11
C GLU A 204 -3.53 -12.69 -9.29
N LEU A 205 -3.47 -12.56 -7.96
CA LEU A 205 -4.56 -12.92 -7.06
C LEU A 205 -5.80 -12.05 -7.29
N GLU A 206 -5.61 -10.76 -7.55
CA GLU A 206 -6.73 -9.86 -7.87
C GLU A 206 -7.37 -10.22 -9.21
N ILE A 207 -6.58 -10.57 -10.22
CA ILE A 207 -7.09 -11.06 -11.51
C ILE A 207 -7.88 -12.35 -11.33
N GLU A 208 -7.39 -13.29 -10.51
CA GLU A 208 -8.11 -14.55 -10.22
C GLU A 208 -9.42 -14.28 -9.46
N LYS A 209 -9.40 -13.39 -8.47
CA LYS A 209 -10.59 -12.92 -7.75
C LYS A 209 -11.60 -12.33 -8.72
N ILE A 210 -11.18 -11.42 -9.60
CA ILE A 210 -12.02 -10.79 -10.63
C ILE A 210 -12.59 -11.82 -11.62
N LYS A 211 -11.79 -12.79 -12.09
CA LYS A 211 -12.25 -13.87 -12.97
C LYS A 211 -13.33 -14.74 -12.33
N GLN A 212 -13.32 -14.88 -11.01
CA GLN A 212 -14.34 -15.61 -10.26
C GLN A 212 -15.56 -14.78 -9.89
N LEU A 213 -15.53 -13.46 -10.11
CA LEU A 213 -16.70 -12.60 -9.95
C LEU A 213 -17.69 -12.90 -11.07
N LYS A 214 -18.72 -13.69 -10.74
CA LYS A 214 -19.94 -13.74 -11.54
C LYS A 214 -20.76 -12.50 -11.25
N LEU A 215 -21.46 -12.01 -12.26
CA LEU A 215 -22.38 -10.87 -12.14
C LEU A 215 -23.37 -11.07 -10.95
N GLU A 216 -23.83 -12.30 -10.73
CA GLU A 216 -24.69 -12.73 -9.60
C GLU A 216 -24.07 -12.58 -8.19
N LYS A 217 -22.74 -12.44 -8.07
CA LYS A 217 -22.07 -12.20 -6.79
C LYS A 217 -21.96 -10.71 -6.46
N LEU A 218 -22.10 -9.84 -7.46
CA LEU A 218 -21.97 -8.39 -7.30
C LEU A 218 -23.26 -7.74 -6.78
N TRP A 219 -24.42 -8.31 -7.12
CA TRP A 219 -25.73 -7.80 -6.69
C TRP A 219 -26.67 -8.93 -6.25
N ASP A 220 -27.58 -8.59 -5.34
CA ASP A 220 -28.69 -9.49 -4.99
C ASP A 220 -29.52 -9.79 -6.26
N LYS A 221 -30.02 -11.02 -6.42
CA LYS A 221 -30.83 -11.41 -7.58
C LYS A 221 -32.12 -10.58 -7.73
N ASN A 222 -32.61 -10.01 -6.63
CA ASN A 222 -33.77 -9.12 -6.60
C ASN A 222 -33.38 -7.65 -6.80
N THR A 223 -32.11 -7.34 -7.07
CA THR A 223 -31.69 -5.99 -7.40
C THR A 223 -32.40 -5.57 -8.68
N VAL A 224 -33.07 -4.42 -8.62
CA VAL A 224 -33.78 -3.85 -9.75
C VAL A 224 -33.03 -2.63 -10.21
N CYS A 225 -32.67 -2.63 -11.47
CA CYS A 225 -32.03 -1.51 -12.12
C CYS A 225 -33.09 -0.65 -12.82
N ARG A 226 -32.96 0.68 -12.77
CA ARG A 226 -33.92 1.57 -13.42
C ARG A 226 -33.36 2.07 -14.74
N ARG A 227 -34.14 1.93 -15.82
CA ARG A 227 -33.86 2.51 -17.12
C ARG A 227 -34.10 4.03 -17.12
N ASN A 228 -33.48 4.75 -18.04
CA ASN A 228 -33.72 6.19 -18.26
C ASN A 228 -35.18 6.56 -18.53
N ASN A 229 -35.95 5.68 -19.16
CA ASN A 229 -37.38 5.86 -19.38
C ASN A 229 -38.24 5.52 -18.14
N GLY A 230 -37.63 5.32 -16.97
CA GLY A 230 -38.30 4.98 -15.72
C GLY A 230 -38.67 3.50 -15.56
N SER A 231 -38.60 2.69 -16.63
CA SER A 231 -38.87 1.26 -16.54
C SER A 231 -37.83 0.52 -15.69
N GLN A 232 -38.23 -0.59 -15.11
CA GLN A 232 -37.40 -1.38 -14.23
C GLN A 232 -36.94 -2.66 -14.94
N VAL A 233 -35.70 -3.06 -14.68
CA VAL A 233 -35.10 -4.28 -15.20
C VAL A 233 -34.55 -5.06 -14.02
N SER A 234 -34.99 -6.30 -13.88
CA SER A 234 -34.45 -7.17 -12.84
C SER A 234 -33.05 -7.63 -13.21
N PHE A 235 -32.19 -7.80 -12.22
CA PHE A 235 -30.81 -8.21 -12.45
C PHE A 235 -30.70 -9.61 -13.09
N SER A 236 -31.67 -10.49 -12.85
CA SER A 236 -31.75 -11.80 -13.49
C SER A 236 -31.87 -11.73 -15.02
N GLU A 237 -32.44 -10.66 -15.58
CA GLU A 237 -32.52 -10.44 -17.04
C GLU A 237 -31.17 -10.09 -17.68
N LEU A 238 -30.17 -9.75 -16.86
CA LEU A 238 -28.80 -9.41 -17.29
C LEU A 238 -27.85 -10.61 -17.20
N CYS A 239 -28.25 -11.68 -16.51
CA CYS A 239 -27.45 -12.90 -16.40
C CYS A 239 -27.22 -13.54 -17.78
N GLY A 240 -25.97 -13.87 -18.09
CA GLY A 240 -25.58 -14.48 -19.37
C GLY A 240 -25.41 -13.50 -20.53
N LYS A 241 -25.77 -12.23 -20.36
CA LYS A 241 -25.45 -11.17 -21.33
C LYS A 241 -24.01 -10.68 -21.14
N ARG A 242 -23.41 -10.14 -22.20
CA ARG A 242 -22.21 -9.30 -22.06
C ARG A 242 -22.64 -7.99 -21.42
N VAL A 243 -22.05 -7.65 -20.28
CA VAL A 243 -22.40 -6.44 -19.53
C VAL A 243 -21.15 -5.62 -19.28
N MET A 244 -21.20 -4.34 -19.61
CA MET A 244 -20.18 -3.36 -19.28
C MET A 244 -20.63 -2.57 -18.05
N LEU A 245 -19.82 -2.61 -16.99
CA LEU A 245 -20.03 -1.82 -15.79
C LEU A 245 -19.24 -0.51 -15.91
N VAL A 246 -19.93 0.62 -15.74
CA VAL A 246 -19.32 1.96 -15.78
C VAL A 246 -19.49 2.59 -14.41
N LEU A 247 -18.39 2.76 -13.69
CA LEU A 247 -18.37 3.41 -12.38
C LEU A 247 -18.08 4.90 -12.56
N GLU A 248 -18.98 5.74 -12.09
CA GLU A 248 -18.87 7.20 -12.19
C GLU A 248 -18.92 7.82 -10.80
N ARG A 249 -17.95 8.67 -10.49
CA ARG A 249 -17.94 9.40 -9.22
C ARG A 249 -18.80 10.66 -9.33
N ILE A 250 -19.80 10.78 -8.47
CA ILE A 250 -20.55 12.02 -8.29
C ILE A 250 -19.83 12.84 -7.20
N GLY A 251 -19.40 14.06 -7.55
CA GLY A 251 -18.71 14.96 -6.61
C GLY A 251 -17.51 15.72 -7.16
N GLY A 252 -17.32 15.75 -8.48
CA GLY A 252 -16.35 16.61 -9.14
C GLY A 252 -16.68 18.10 -9.04
N ARG A 253 -15.68 18.99 -9.11
CA ARG A 253 -15.93 20.45 -9.17
C ARG A 253 -16.77 20.75 -10.42
N LYS A 254 -17.53 21.84 -10.45
CA LYS A 254 -18.39 22.26 -11.60
C LYS A 254 -17.71 22.21 -12.99
N SER A 255 -16.37 22.19 -13.06
CA SER A 255 -15.58 21.99 -14.28
C SER A 255 -15.65 20.57 -14.88
N ASP A 256 -16.07 19.56 -14.11
CA ASP A 256 -16.11 18.15 -14.54
C ASP A 256 -17.35 17.82 -15.39
N PHE A 257 -18.32 18.74 -15.45
CA PHE A 257 -19.52 18.67 -16.28
C PHE A 257 -19.37 19.40 -17.62
N CYS A 258 -18.14 19.69 -18.06
CA CYS A 258 -17.88 20.18 -19.41
C CYS A 258 -17.98 19.01 -20.40
N GLU A 259 -18.63 19.20 -21.56
CA GLU A 259 -18.71 18.19 -22.63
C GLU A 259 -17.32 17.75 -23.15
N SER A 260 -16.26 18.50 -22.81
CA SER A 260 -14.87 18.17 -23.09
C SER A 260 -14.15 17.39 -21.98
N SER A 261 -14.84 16.93 -20.93
CA SER A 261 -14.21 16.08 -19.91
C SER A 261 -13.94 14.67 -20.49
N PRO A 262 -12.82 14.01 -20.11
CA PRO A 262 -12.50 12.67 -20.60
C PRO A 262 -13.63 11.64 -20.36
N ASN A 263 -14.39 11.82 -19.28
CA ASN A 263 -15.52 10.96 -18.95
C ASN A 263 -16.72 11.19 -19.89
N ALA A 264 -17.02 12.43 -20.28
CA ALA A 264 -18.10 12.74 -21.23
C ALA A 264 -17.82 12.14 -22.62
N TYR A 265 -16.58 12.28 -23.11
CA TYR A 265 -16.16 11.68 -24.38
C TYR A 265 -16.26 10.15 -24.37
N PHE A 266 -15.81 9.51 -23.29
CA PHE A 266 -15.92 8.06 -23.13
C PHE A 266 -17.39 7.59 -23.20
N LEU A 267 -18.30 8.28 -22.52
CA LEU A 267 -19.73 7.94 -22.54
C LEU A 267 -20.38 8.14 -23.91
N ILE A 268 -20.01 9.20 -24.64
CA ILE A 268 -20.47 9.43 -26.02
C ILE A 268 -20.01 8.28 -26.92
N MET A 269 -18.72 7.91 -26.85
CA MET A 269 -18.16 6.80 -27.61
C MET A 269 -18.81 5.47 -27.25
N LEU A 270 -19.03 5.22 -25.96
CA LEU A 270 -19.68 4.02 -25.46
C LEU A 270 -21.13 3.91 -25.96
N LYS A 271 -21.89 5.02 -25.92
CA LYS A 271 -23.24 5.11 -26.47
C LYS A 271 -23.26 4.80 -27.97
N GLY A 272 -22.35 5.40 -28.73
CA GLY A 272 -22.21 5.14 -30.16
C GLY A 272 -21.95 3.65 -30.43
N ARG A 273 -21.02 3.04 -29.69
CA ARG A 273 -20.70 1.61 -29.82
C ARG A 273 -21.87 0.71 -29.43
N TYR A 274 -22.55 1.01 -28.32
CA TYR A 274 -23.73 0.28 -27.86
C TYR A 274 -24.78 0.19 -28.97
N LEU A 275 -25.17 1.35 -29.55
CA LEU A 275 -26.15 1.42 -30.62
C LEU A 275 -25.73 0.63 -31.88
N LEU A 276 -24.45 0.70 -32.26
CA LEU A 276 -23.92 -0.04 -33.41
C LEU A 276 -23.92 -1.56 -33.22
N THR A 277 -23.75 -2.03 -31.99
CA THR A 277 -23.68 -3.47 -31.67
C THR A 277 -25.03 -4.10 -31.31
N LYS A 278 -26.10 -3.31 -31.19
CA LYS A 278 -27.41 -3.85 -30.79
C LYS A 278 -28.00 -4.78 -31.85
N GLY A 279 -28.48 -5.94 -31.42
CA GLY A 279 -29.01 -6.98 -32.32
C GLY A 279 -27.93 -7.74 -33.10
N THR A 280 -26.65 -7.55 -32.77
CA THR A 280 -25.52 -8.27 -33.39
C THR A 280 -24.91 -9.30 -32.43
N ASP A 281 -24.07 -10.18 -32.95
CA ASP A 281 -23.29 -11.13 -32.15
C ASP A 281 -22.32 -10.45 -31.16
N ASP A 282 -22.10 -9.13 -31.26
CA ASP A 282 -21.28 -8.31 -30.36
C ASP A 282 -22.11 -7.48 -29.35
N GLU A 283 -23.44 -7.68 -29.30
CA GLU A 283 -24.33 -6.96 -28.37
C GLU A 283 -23.88 -7.06 -26.90
N PHE A 284 -23.98 -5.95 -26.18
CA PHE A 284 -23.77 -5.87 -24.74
C PHE A 284 -24.80 -4.94 -24.07
N GLU A 285 -24.89 -5.01 -22.75
CA GLU A 285 -25.66 -4.09 -21.89
C GLU A 285 -24.73 -3.18 -21.11
N VAL A 286 -25.17 -1.97 -20.78
CA VAL A 286 -24.41 -1.01 -19.97
C VAL A 286 -25.12 -0.77 -18.64
N ILE A 287 -24.39 -0.94 -17.54
CA ILE A 287 -24.85 -0.56 -16.21
C ILE A 287 -23.96 0.59 -15.73
N ARG A 288 -24.56 1.76 -15.48
CA ARG A 288 -23.85 2.88 -14.85
C ARG A 288 -24.10 2.84 -13.34
N ILE A 289 -23.02 2.88 -12.59
CA ILE A 289 -22.99 2.89 -11.13
C ILE A 289 -22.51 4.26 -10.72
N LEU A 290 -23.39 5.01 -10.08
CA LEU A 290 -23.10 6.34 -9.58
C LEU A 290 -22.60 6.22 -8.14
N ALA A 291 -21.32 6.53 -7.92
CA ALA A 291 -20.69 6.53 -6.61
C ALA A 291 -20.65 7.96 -6.07
N ASP A 292 -21.56 8.30 -5.16
CA ASP A 292 -21.45 9.51 -4.35
C ASP A 292 -20.31 9.37 -3.33
N ASN A 293 -19.66 10.49 -2.97
CA ASN A 293 -18.71 10.53 -1.86
C ASN A 293 -19.38 10.04 -0.57
N LEU A 294 -19.18 8.78 -0.21
CA LEU A 294 -19.52 8.25 1.11
C LEU A 294 -18.36 7.42 1.64
N GLU A 295 -17.95 7.78 2.85
CA GLU A 295 -17.23 6.94 3.78
C GLU A 295 -17.73 5.50 3.70
N PHE A 296 -16.81 4.53 3.69
CA PHE A 296 -17.09 3.10 3.81
C PHE A 296 -17.82 2.82 5.12
N SER A 297 -19.12 3.11 5.16
CA SER A 297 -20.03 2.74 6.21
C SER A 297 -20.92 1.64 5.67
N ASN A 298 -20.94 0.52 6.40
CA ASN A 298 -21.73 -0.67 6.15
C ASN A 298 -23.17 -0.31 5.70
N GLY A 299 -23.47 -0.41 4.41
CA GLY A 299 -24.79 -0.06 3.91
C GLY A 299 -24.93 -0.30 2.41
N ARG A 300 -25.64 -1.36 2.07
CA ARG A 300 -25.98 -1.76 0.69
C ARG A 300 -26.95 -0.75 0.07
N HIS A 301 -26.48 0.31 -0.57
CA HIS A 301 -27.30 1.05 -1.55
C HIS A 301 -26.41 1.66 -2.63
N PHE A 302 -26.41 1.03 -3.80
CA PHE A 302 -25.94 1.63 -5.05
C PHE A 302 -27.17 2.07 -5.82
N ASP A 303 -27.30 3.36 -6.12
CA ASP A 303 -28.32 3.85 -7.05
C ASP A 303 -27.89 3.51 -8.48
N LEU A 304 -28.54 2.47 -9.03
CA LEU A 304 -28.32 1.94 -10.36
C LEU A 304 -29.18 2.68 -11.39
N LYS A 305 -28.52 3.43 -12.28
CA LYS A 305 -29.16 4.05 -13.44
C LYS A 305 -28.69 3.32 -14.71
N ILE A 306 -29.50 2.43 -15.25
CA ILE A 306 -29.26 1.81 -16.55
C ILE A 306 -29.72 2.80 -17.63
N GLU A 307 -28.84 3.23 -18.51
CA GLU A 307 -29.28 4.01 -19.66
C GLU A 307 -29.64 3.07 -20.80
N GLY A 308 -30.93 2.76 -20.93
CA GLY A 308 -31.47 2.25 -22.19
C GLY A 308 -31.69 3.43 -23.12
N TYR A 309 -30.95 3.52 -24.22
CA TYR A 309 -31.25 4.48 -25.28
C TYR A 309 -32.44 3.96 -26.09
N SER A 310 -33.62 4.54 -25.89
CA SER A 310 -34.79 4.27 -26.74
C SER A 310 -34.72 5.15 -27.99
N THR A 311 -34.88 4.54 -29.15
CA THR A 311 -35.22 5.23 -30.39
C THR A 311 -36.69 5.65 -30.35
N SER A 312 -36.97 6.94 -30.19
CA SER A 312 -38.22 7.54 -30.62
C SER A 312 -37.89 8.79 -31.42
N LEU A 313 -37.74 8.60 -32.73
CA LEU A 313 -37.77 9.63 -33.75
C LEU A 313 -39.21 9.66 -34.29
N GLU A 314 -40.03 10.53 -33.72
CA GLU A 314 -41.33 11.02 -34.19
C GLU A 314 -41.59 12.21 -33.24
N GLY A 315 -41.61 13.48 -33.63
CA GLY A 315 -42.03 14.09 -34.88
C GLY A 315 -43.04 15.16 -34.45
N ASP A 316 -42.60 16.39 -34.26
CA ASP A 316 -43.49 17.56 -34.35
C ASP A 316 -42.67 18.81 -34.69
N LEU A 317 -42.59 19.06 -35.99
CA LEU A 317 -42.36 20.38 -36.56
C LEU A 317 -43.65 21.17 -36.36
N GLY A 318 -43.69 22.01 -35.33
CA GLY A 318 -44.71 23.03 -35.16
C GLY A 318 -44.11 24.41 -35.38
N ASP A 319 -44.31 24.94 -36.59
CA ASP A 319 -44.09 26.33 -36.97
C ASP A 319 -44.69 27.31 -35.95
N HIS A 320 -43.96 28.40 -35.64
CA HIS A 320 -44.59 29.69 -35.43
C HIS A 320 -43.69 30.83 -35.95
N ASN A 321 -44.26 31.56 -36.91
CA ASN A 321 -43.94 32.95 -37.27
C ASN A 321 -43.73 33.85 -36.06
#